data_AF-A0A967LN30-F1
#
_entry.id   AF-A0A967LN30-F1
#
_cell.length_a   1.000
_cell.length_b   1.000
_cell.length_c   1.000
_cell.angle_alpha   90.00
_cell.angle_beta   90.00
_cell.angle_gamma   90.00
#
_symmetry.space_group_name_H-M   'P 1'
#
loop_
_entity.id
_entity.type
_entity.pdbx_description
1 polymer ?
#
loop_
_entity_poly.entity_id
_entity_poly.type
_entity_poly.pdbx_seq_one_letter_code
_entity_poly.pdbx_strand_id
1 'polypeptide(L)' 'LVEVVRTIATSDETFERAFAFSEALGKTPIAAKDNSGFVVNLLLVPYMLDAIRQLER' A
#
# COMPACT_ATOMS: atom_id res chain seq x y z
N LEU A 1 6.33 -6.32 3.91
CA LEU A 1 5.43 -5.87 2.82
C LEU A 1 5.69 -4.39 2.59
N VAL A 2 5.80 -3.97 1.33
CA VAL A 2 5.91 -2.55 0.92
C VAL A 2 4.96 -2.33 -0.25
N GLU A 3 4.21 -1.24 -0.25
CA GLU A 3 3.39 -0.84 -1.39
C GLU A 3 4.18 0.12 -2.27
N VAL A 4 4.44 -0.27 -3.52
CA VAL A 4 5.05 0.61 -4.52
C VAL A 4 3.93 1.20 -5.34
N VAL A 5 3.68 2.50 -5.15
CA VAL A 5 2.55 3.22 -5.74
C VAL A 5 2.97 3.86 -7.05
N ARG A 6 2.18 3.64 -8.10
CA ARG A 6 2.39 4.23 -9.41
C ARG A 6 1.35 5.31 -9.68
N THR A 7 1.81 6.53 -9.92
CA THR A 7 0.96 7.66 -10.34
C THR A 7 1.04 7.84 -11.86
N ILE A 8 0.21 8.73 -12.41
CA ILE A 8 0.23 9.07 -13.85
C ILE A 8 1.56 9.66 -14.33
N ALA A 9 2.37 10.22 -13.42
CA ALA A 9 3.66 10.84 -13.75
C ALA A 9 4.85 9.92 -13.46
N THR A 10 4.62 8.76 -12.85
CA THR A 10 5.69 7.81 -12.51
C THR A 10 6.12 7.04 -13.76
N SER A 11 7.39 7.17 -14.15
CA SER A 11 7.97 6.39 -15.25
C SER A 11 8.12 4.91 -14.87
N ASP A 12 8.14 4.04 -15.89
CA ASP A 12 8.41 2.61 -15.70
C ASP A 12 9.74 2.37 -14.98
N GLU A 13 10.80 3.07 -15.41
CA GLU A 13 12.13 2.99 -14.81
C GLU A 13 12.12 3.32 -13.31
N THR A 14 11.41 4.38 -12.92
CA THR A 14 11.32 4.79 -11.51
C THR A 14 10.59 3.74 -10.68
N PHE A 15 9.51 3.20 -11.23
CA PHE A 15 8.72 2.15 -10.59
C PHE A 15 9.55 0.88 -10.38
N GLU A 16 10.22 0.39 -11.42
CA GLU A 16 11.05 -0.81 -11.37
C GLU A 16 12.21 -0.65 -10.39
N ARG A 17 12.86 0.53 -10.38
CA ARG A 17 13.94 0.82 -9.43
C ARG A 17 13.45 0.80 -7.98
N ALA A 18 12.28 1.37 -7.69
CA ALA A 18 11.69 1.34 -6.35
C ALA A 18 11.26 -0.08 -5.94
N PHE A 19 10.77 -0.87 -6.90
CA PHE A 19 10.39 -2.27 -6.69
C PHE A 19 11.62 -3.11 -6.32
N ALA A 20 12.67 -3.08 -7.14
CA ALA A 20 13.91 -3.81 -6.89
C ALA A 20 14.61 -3.36 -5.61
N PHE A 21 14.58 -2.06 -5.29
CA PHE A 21 15.10 -1.55 -4.02
C PHE A 21 14.36 -2.17 -2.81
N SER A 22 13.04 -2.30 -2.89
CA SER A 22 12.24 -2.91 -1.84
C SER A 22 12.57 -4.40 -1.66
N GLU A 23 12.78 -5.13 -2.76
CA GLU A 23 13.24 -6.53 -2.71
C GLU A 23 14.63 -6.65 -2.09
N ALA A 24 15.57 -5.77 -2.45
CA ALA A 24 16.92 -5.75 -1.90
C ALA A 24 16.95 -5.50 -0.39
N LEU A 25 15.95 -4.80 0.15
CA LEU A 25 15.74 -4.63 1.60
C LEU A 25 15.12 -5.87 2.29
N GLY A 26 14.95 -6.98 1.57
CA GLY A 26 14.30 -8.19 2.07
C GLY A 26 12.80 -8.00 2.31
N LYS A 27 12.18 -7.00 1.67
CA LYS A 27 10.74 -6.81 1.72
C LYS A 27 10.10 -7.48 0.51
N THR A 28 8.83 -7.84 0.65
CA THR A 28 7.96 -8.21 -0.47
C THR A 28 7.24 -6.96 -0.95
N PRO A 29 7.66 -6.30 -2.03
CA PRO A 29 6.89 -5.22 -2.62
C PRO A 29 5.63 -5.73 -3.32
N ILE A 30 4.59 -4.90 -3.36
CA ILE A 30 3.39 -5.09 -4.17
C ILE A 30 3.10 -3.81 -4.95
N ALA A 31 2.60 -3.96 -6.17
CA ALA A 31 2.14 -2.82 -6.97
C ALA A 31 0.80 -2.31 -6.44
N ALA A 32 0.70 -1.01 -6.15
CA ALA A 32 -0.52 -0.37 -5.69
C ALA A 32 -0.94 0.77 -6.64
N LYS A 33 -2.25 0.93 -6.82
CA LYS A 33 -2.82 2.11 -7.48
C LYS A 33 -2.77 3.30 -6.52
N ASP A 34 -2.62 4.49 -7.09
CA ASP A 34 -2.69 5.75 -6.35
C ASP A 34 -4.14 6.08 -5.95
N ASN A 35 -4.58 5.45 -4.85
CA ASN A 35 -5.86 5.68 -4.21
C ASN A 35 -5.62 6.07 -2.74
N SER A 36 -6.51 6.85 -2.15
CA SER A 36 -6.46 7.17 -0.72
C SER A 36 -6.40 5.90 0.13
N GLY A 37 -5.30 5.70 0.85
CA GLY A 37 -5.08 4.53 1.70
C GLY A 37 -4.50 3.29 0.99
N PHE A 38 -4.18 3.39 -0.30
CA PHE A 38 -3.58 2.32 -1.11
C PHE A 38 -4.37 1.01 -0.98
N VAL A 39 -3.72 -0.11 -0.62
CA VAL A 39 -4.40 -1.38 -0.33
C VAL A 39 -4.49 -1.60 1.17
N VAL A 40 -3.39 -1.48 1.90
CA VAL A 40 -3.35 -1.88 3.32
C VAL A 40 -4.21 -0.97 4.18
N ASN A 41 -4.02 0.35 4.10
CA ASN A 41 -4.75 1.29 4.95
C ASN A 41 -6.22 1.42 4.54
N LEU A 42 -6.51 1.28 3.24
CA LEU A 42 -7.86 1.22 2.71
C LEU A 42 -8.69 0.10 3.36
N LEU A 43 -8.07 -1.05 3.65
CA LEU A 43 -8.73 -2.18 4.31
C LEU A 43 -8.66 -2.08 5.85
N LEU A 44 -7.53 -1.65 6.38
CA LEU A 44 -7.27 -1.61 7.82
C LEU A 44 -8.20 -0.64 8.55
N VAL A 45 -8.39 0.57 8.00
CA VAL A 45 -9.17 1.60 8.69
C VAL A 45 -10.64 1.19 8.86
N PRO A 46 -11.38 0.76 7.81
CA PRO A 46 -12.74 0.27 7.98
C PRO A 46 -12.83 -0.92 8.94
N TYR A 47 -11.89 -1.87 8.87
CA TYR A 47 -11.82 -3.01 9.78
C TYR A 47 -11.72 -2.56 11.25
N MET A 48 -10.83 -1.61 11.55
CA MET A 48 -10.69 -1.06 12.90
C MET A 48 -11.93 -0.29 13.36
N LEU A 49 -12.53 0.50 12.47
CA LEU A 49 -13.75 1.24 12.78
C LEU A 49 -14.93 0.31 13.06
N ASP A 50 -15.04 -0.80 12.33
CA ASP A 50 -16.05 -1.83 12.60
C ASP A 50 -15.81 -2.51 13.95
N ALA A 51 -14.56 -2.81 14.30
CA ALA A 51 -14.24 -3.36 15.62
C ALA A 51 -14.64 -2.41 16.77
N ILE A 52 -14.38 -1.11 16.61
CA ILE A 52 -14.78 -0.09 17.59
C ILE A 52 -16.31 -0.02 17.71
N ARG A 53 -17.03 0.00 16.59
CA ARG A 53 -18.51 0.01 16.59
C ARG A 53 -19.11 -1.22 17.27
N GLN A 54 -18.45 -2.37 17.20
CA GLN A 54 -18.89 -3.58 17.90
C GLN A 54 -18.65 -3.51 19.41
N LEU A 55 -17.60 -2.81 19.84
CA LEU A 55 -17.29 -2.59 21.26
C LEU A 55 -18.21 -1.55 21.91
N GLU A 56 -18.60 -0.51 21.17
CA GLU A 56 -19.45 0.59 21.68
C GLU A 56 -20.94 0.22 21.79
N ARG A 57 -21.34 -0.95 21.27
CA ARG A 57 -22.70 -1.49 21.40
C ARG A 57 -22.95 -2.07 22.78
#